data_AF-A0A959FKT1-F1
#
_entry.id   AF-A0A959FKT1-F1
#
_cell.length_a   1.000
_cell.length_b   1.000
_cell.length_c   1.000
_cell.angle_alpha   90.00
_cell.angle_beta   90.00
_cell.angle_gamma   90.00
#
_symmetry.space_group_name_H-M   'P 1'
#
loop_
_entity.id
_entity.type
_entity.pdbx_description
1 polymer ?
#
loop_
_entity_poly.entity_id
_entity_poly.type
_entity_poly.pdbx_seq_one_letter_code
_entity_poly.pdbx_strand_id
1 'polypeptide(L)'
;MPSLSDAERRRYARHLVLPGIGEAGQLRLRAARVLVVGAGGLGSPCLQYLAAAGVGRIGIVDPDRVSSSNLQRQVLYGESQLGQRKVDAARDRLHDLNPLIRIDTYPVAFRRDNALALIAPYDIVVDGTDNFPTRYLVNDACVLAGKTNVYGSIFRYEGQVAVFNAPLPDGRRGPNYRDLYPTPPPPGQVPNCAEGGVLGVLPGLIGSMQANEVIKLITGIGEPLIGRLALLDAATLQWQQLRFPARPDTRITALIDYEAFCGLPAREDIPALDVAAYQEMRNRGEKHLLLDVREPAEHERDHLPGLLIPLDQLMTRLEELPREETIIVYCQTGQR
;
A
#
# COMPACT_ATOMS: atom_id res chain seq x y z
N MET A 1 27.73 -13.03 -22.83
CA MET A 1 27.31 -12.22 -21.67
C MET A 1 25.93 -11.66 -21.95
N PRO A 2 25.07 -11.46 -20.94
CA PRO A 2 23.77 -10.80 -21.16
C PRO A 2 23.99 -9.39 -21.70
N SER A 3 23.26 -9.02 -22.76
CA SER A 3 23.28 -7.69 -23.38
C SER A 3 21.85 -7.17 -23.57
N LEU A 4 21.73 -5.86 -23.79
CA LEU A 4 20.46 -5.25 -24.16
C LEU A 4 20.20 -5.43 -25.66
N SER A 5 18.96 -5.74 -26.01
CA SER A 5 18.43 -5.68 -27.37
C SER A 5 18.35 -4.23 -27.87
N ASP A 6 18.24 -4.04 -29.18
CA ASP A 6 18.12 -2.70 -29.76
C ASP A 6 16.86 -1.96 -29.29
N ALA A 7 15.76 -2.69 -29.05
CA ALA A 7 14.53 -2.14 -28.50
C ALA A 7 14.75 -1.61 -27.08
N GLU A 8 15.42 -2.39 -26.22
CA GLU A 8 15.80 -1.96 -24.87
C GLU A 8 16.76 -0.77 -24.92
N ARG A 9 17.77 -0.78 -25.80
CA ARG A 9 18.71 0.35 -25.94
C ARG A 9 18.02 1.64 -26.33
N ARG A 10 17.09 1.60 -27.30
CA ARG A 10 16.30 2.77 -27.70
C ARG A 10 15.42 3.27 -26.55
N ARG A 11 14.70 2.35 -25.88
CA ARG A 11 13.78 2.71 -24.79
C ARG A 11 14.51 3.31 -23.59
N TYR A 12 15.64 2.73 -23.19
CA TYR A 12 16.39 3.15 -22.01
C TYR A 12 17.57 4.07 -22.33
N ALA A 13 17.63 4.66 -23.53
CA ALA A 13 18.77 5.46 -23.99
C ALA A 13 19.18 6.56 -22.99
N ARG A 14 18.21 7.16 -22.28
CA ARG A 14 18.46 8.18 -21.26
C ARG A 14 19.10 7.63 -19.99
N HIS A 15 18.86 6.38 -19.61
CA HIS A 15 19.58 5.71 -18.53
C HIS A 15 21.00 5.31 -18.94
N LEU A 16 21.17 4.88 -20.19
CA LEU A 16 22.47 4.38 -20.68
C LEU A 16 23.56 5.46 -20.70
N VAL A 17 23.19 6.72 -20.86
CA VAL A 17 24.14 7.85 -20.83
C VAL A 17 24.43 8.36 -19.42
N LEU A 18 23.68 7.92 -18.40
CA LEU A 18 23.87 8.40 -17.03
C LEU A 18 25.12 7.77 -16.40
N PRO A 19 26.06 8.57 -15.88
CA PRO A 19 27.16 8.06 -15.06
C PRO A 19 26.63 7.25 -13.87
N GLY A 20 27.21 6.08 -13.63
CA GLY A 20 26.82 5.16 -12.55
C GLY A 20 25.69 4.19 -12.90
N ILE A 21 24.87 4.47 -13.93
CA ILE A 21 23.91 3.49 -14.46
C ILE A 21 24.54 2.75 -15.64
N GLY A 22 24.63 3.40 -16.81
CA GLY A 22 25.13 2.78 -18.02
C GLY A 22 24.40 1.47 -18.40
N GLU A 23 25.02 0.69 -19.28
CA GLU A 23 24.46 -0.61 -19.68
C GLU A 23 24.44 -1.61 -18.51
N ALA A 24 25.47 -1.61 -17.66
CA ALA A 24 25.55 -2.51 -16.51
C ALA A 24 24.43 -2.27 -15.48
N GLY A 25 24.10 -1.01 -15.18
CA GLY A 25 22.98 -0.65 -14.30
C GLY A 25 21.64 -1.04 -14.90
N GLN A 26 21.44 -0.81 -16.20
CA GLN A 26 20.21 -1.20 -16.88
C GLN A 26 20.03 -2.73 -16.95
N LEU A 27 21.11 -3.48 -17.14
CA LEU A 27 21.08 -4.95 -17.04
C LEU A 27 20.71 -5.44 -15.64
N ARG A 28 21.16 -4.74 -14.59
CA ARG A 28 20.73 -5.01 -13.20
C ARG A 28 19.26 -4.72 -12.98
N LEU A 29 18.73 -3.60 -13.50
CA LEU A 29 17.29 -3.31 -13.48
C LEU A 29 16.49 -4.43 -14.16
N ARG A 30 16.92 -4.87 -15.34
CA ARG A 30 16.28 -5.99 -16.05
C ARG A 30 16.34 -7.32 -15.28
N ALA A 31 17.39 -7.56 -14.50
CA ALA A 31 17.52 -8.79 -13.72
C ALA A 31 16.72 -8.75 -12.40
N ALA A 32 16.43 -7.56 -11.89
CA ALA A 32 15.83 -7.35 -10.58
C ALA A 32 14.35 -7.74 -10.52
N ARG A 33 13.94 -8.17 -9.32
CA ARG A 33 12.58 -8.61 -9.00
C ARG A 33 12.07 -7.79 -7.82
N VAL A 34 11.01 -7.03 -8.02
CA VAL A 34 10.44 -6.14 -6.99
C VAL A 34 9.00 -6.52 -6.70
N LEU A 35 8.64 -6.71 -5.43
CA LEU A 35 7.25 -6.86 -5.00
C LEU A 35 6.75 -5.51 -4.50
N VAL A 36 5.60 -5.05 -4.98
CA VAL A 36 4.89 -3.88 -4.43
C VAL A 36 3.65 -4.37 -3.69
N VAL A 37 3.63 -4.14 -2.38
CA VAL A 37 2.48 -4.46 -1.51
C VAL A 37 1.60 -3.21 -1.42
N GLY A 38 0.40 -3.28 -1.98
CA GLY A 38 -0.50 -2.14 -2.15
C GLY A 38 -0.29 -1.44 -3.49
N ALA A 39 -1.32 -1.45 -4.33
CA ALA A 39 -1.39 -0.75 -5.62
C ALA A 39 -2.29 0.50 -5.53
N GLY A 40 -2.33 1.11 -4.34
CA GLY A 40 -3.09 2.32 -4.03
C GLY A 40 -2.34 3.61 -4.38
N GLY A 41 -2.48 4.65 -3.55
CA GLY A 41 -1.93 5.99 -3.84
C GLY A 41 -0.41 6.01 -3.89
N LEU A 42 0.27 5.33 -2.96
CA LEU A 42 1.73 5.21 -2.94
C LEU A 42 2.25 4.23 -3.99
N GLY A 43 1.62 3.06 -4.08
CA GLY A 43 2.00 2.01 -5.03
C GLY A 43 1.87 2.43 -6.48
N SER A 44 0.85 3.21 -6.84
CA SER A 44 0.58 3.67 -8.21
C SER A 44 1.79 4.35 -8.89
N PRO A 45 2.31 5.49 -8.40
CA PRO A 45 3.49 6.14 -8.98
C PRO A 45 4.73 5.25 -8.89
N CYS A 46 4.89 4.47 -7.81
CA CYS A 46 6.03 3.57 -7.67
C CYS A 46 6.06 2.54 -8.81
N LEU A 47 4.94 1.85 -9.04
CA LEU A 47 4.77 0.87 -10.12
C LEU A 47 5.03 1.49 -11.49
N GLN A 48 4.50 2.68 -11.76
CA GLN A 48 4.72 3.40 -13.02
C GLN A 48 6.21 3.64 -13.29
N TYR A 49 6.95 4.16 -12.31
CA TYR A 49 8.36 4.48 -12.47
C TYR A 49 9.25 3.23 -12.51
N LEU A 50 8.94 2.18 -11.74
CA LEU A 50 9.68 0.91 -11.81
C LEU A 50 9.50 0.23 -13.17
N ALA A 51 8.27 0.23 -13.71
CA ALA A 51 8.00 -0.30 -15.04
C ALA A 51 8.71 0.53 -16.12
N ALA A 52 8.62 1.87 -16.06
CA ALA A 52 9.30 2.76 -17.01
C ALA A 52 10.83 2.59 -16.96
N ALA A 53 11.40 2.40 -15.78
CA ALA A 53 12.83 2.17 -15.57
C ALA A 53 13.32 0.80 -16.08
N GLY A 54 12.40 -0.12 -16.37
CA GLY A 54 12.74 -1.45 -16.88
C GLY A 54 13.13 -2.45 -15.80
N VAL A 55 12.54 -2.36 -14.61
CA VAL A 55 12.62 -3.46 -13.63
C VAL A 55 12.01 -4.71 -14.25
N GLY A 56 12.79 -5.77 -14.38
CA GLY A 56 12.44 -6.90 -15.24
C GLY A 56 11.25 -7.74 -14.75
N ARG A 57 11.05 -7.84 -13.44
CA ARG A 57 9.91 -8.54 -12.83
C ARG A 57 9.32 -7.73 -11.70
N ILE A 58 8.03 -7.41 -11.82
CA ILE A 58 7.29 -6.66 -10.78
C ILE A 58 6.10 -7.52 -10.32
N GLY A 59 6.05 -7.82 -9.03
CA GLY A 59 4.89 -8.42 -8.38
C GLY A 59 3.99 -7.35 -7.79
N ILE A 60 2.68 -7.52 -7.87
CA ILE A 60 1.70 -6.57 -7.34
C ILE A 60 0.72 -7.30 -6.44
N VAL A 61 0.67 -6.94 -5.15
CA VAL A 61 -0.26 -7.50 -4.17
C VAL A 61 -1.28 -6.43 -3.79
N ASP A 62 -2.54 -6.64 -4.12
CA ASP A 62 -3.63 -5.76 -3.70
C ASP A 62 -4.96 -6.52 -3.78
N PRO A 63 -5.79 -6.55 -2.72
CA PRO A 63 -7.08 -7.23 -2.72
C PRO A 63 -8.19 -6.42 -3.43
N ASP A 64 -8.01 -5.12 -3.63
CA ASP A 64 -9.09 -4.21 -3.94
C ASP A 64 -9.39 -4.12 -5.44
N ARG A 65 -10.49 -3.44 -5.71
CA ARG A 65 -10.90 -3.00 -7.05
C ARG A 65 -10.71 -1.50 -7.21
N VAL A 66 -10.61 -1.04 -8.45
CA VAL A 66 -10.53 0.38 -8.79
C VAL A 66 -11.87 1.04 -8.44
N SER A 67 -11.81 2.14 -7.71
CA SER A 67 -12.97 2.93 -7.27
C SER A 67 -12.81 4.39 -7.66
N SER A 68 -13.90 5.04 -8.07
CA SER A 68 -13.93 6.45 -8.49
C SER A 68 -13.47 7.39 -7.39
N SER A 69 -13.84 7.10 -6.13
CA SER A 69 -13.43 7.88 -4.95
C SER A 69 -11.91 7.83 -4.67
N ASN A 70 -11.17 6.97 -5.37
CA ASN A 70 -9.73 6.86 -5.22
C ASN A 70 -8.93 7.47 -6.38
N LEU A 71 -9.58 7.79 -7.51
CA LEU A 71 -8.90 8.29 -8.71
C LEU A 71 -8.18 9.63 -8.48
N GLN A 72 -8.63 10.45 -7.52
CA GLN A 72 -7.97 11.71 -7.15
C GLN A 72 -6.50 11.55 -6.69
N ARG A 73 -6.10 10.33 -6.28
CA ARG A 73 -4.73 10.02 -5.81
C ARG A 73 -4.13 8.74 -6.39
N GLN A 74 -4.90 7.90 -7.07
CA GLN A 74 -4.45 6.64 -7.67
C GLN A 74 -4.29 6.78 -9.19
N VAL A 75 -3.31 7.59 -9.59
CA VAL A 75 -3.10 8.03 -10.98
C VAL A 75 -2.57 6.94 -11.93
N LEU A 76 -2.47 5.69 -11.46
CA LEU A 76 -2.24 4.52 -12.32
C LEU A 76 -3.51 4.11 -13.06
N TYR A 77 -4.68 4.40 -12.50
CA TYR A 77 -5.98 3.98 -13.04
C TYR A 77 -6.76 5.13 -13.67
N GLY A 78 -7.81 4.80 -14.41
CA GLY A 78 -8.78 5.75 -14.93
C GLY A 78 -10.23 5.23 -14.91
N GLU A 79 -11.15 6.08 -15.35
CA GLU A 79 -12.61 5.81 -15.40
C GLU A 79 -12.97 4.51 -16.13
N SER A 80 -12.23 4.18 -17.21
CA SER A 80 -12.46 2.96 -17.99
C SER A 80 -12.16 1.65 -17.23
N GLN A 81 -11.52 1.75 -16.06
CA GLN A 81 -11.07 0.60 -15.26
C GLN A 81 -11.88 0.43 -13.96
N LEU A 82 -12.89 1.25 -13.72
CA LEU A 82 -13.74 1.13 -12.53
C LEU A 82 -14.29 -0.29 -12.35
N GLY A 83 -14.23 -0.79 -11.11
CA GLY A 83 -14.66 -2.14 -10.75
C GLY A 83 -13.69 -3.27 -11.12
N GLN A 84 -12.67 -3.02 -11.94
CA GLN A 84 -11.63 -4.02 -12.21
C GLN A 84 -10.75 -4.23 -10.96
N ARG A 85 -10.15 -5.41 -10.82
CA ARG A 85 -9.17 -5.64 -9.74
C ARG A 85 -7.98 -4.72 -9.98
N LYS A 86 -7.50 -4.04 -8.92
CA LYS A 86 -6.39 -3.09 -9.03
C LYS A 86 -5.15 -3.74 -9.66
N VAL A 87 -4.82 -4.97 -9.25
CA VAL A 87 -3.65 -5.71 -9.77
C VAL A 87 -3.74 -5.98 -11.28
N ASP A 88 -4.92 -6.29 -11.81
CA ASP A 88 -5.11 -6.57 -13.24
C ASP A 88 -5.08 -5.27 -14.06
N ALA A 89 -5.77 -4.23 -13.60
CA ALA A 89 -5.75 -2.91 -14.22
C ALA A 89 -4.33 -2.30 -14.23
N ALA A 90 -3.57 -2.50 -13.14
CA ALA A 90 -2.18 -2.11 -13.03
C ALA A 90 -1.32 -2.88 -14.04
N ARG A 91 -1.42 -4.21 -14.09
CA ARG A 91 -0.69 -5.04 -15.06
C ARG A 91 -0.88 -4.52 -16.49
N ASP A 92 -2.13 -4.34 -16.91
CA ASP A 92 -2.44 -3.96 -18.28
C ASP A 92 -1.86 -2.58 -18.62
N ARG A 93 -1.98 -1.63 -17.68
CA ARG A 93 -1.41 -0.28 -17.84
C ARG A 93 0.13 -0.27 -17.87
N LEU A 94 0.77 -1.08 -17.05
CA LEU A 94 2.23 -1.17 -17.01
C LEU A 94 2.81 -1.91 -18.22
N HIS A 95 2.09 -2.89 -18.78
CA HIS A 95 2.49 -3.53 -20.04
C HIS A 95 2.33 -2.60 -21.24
N ASP A 96 1.29 -1.79 -21.28
CA ASP A 96 1.13 -0.71 -22.27
C ASP A 96 2.30 0.29 -22.18
N LEU A 97 2.70 0.66 -20.95
CA LEU A 97 3.86 1.52 -20.72
C LEU A 97 5.18 0.86 -21.16
N ASN A 98 5.41 -0.40 -20.80
CA ASN A 98 6.63 -1.13 -21.09
C ASN A 98 6.36 -2.64 -21.31
N PRO A 99 6.34 -3.12 -22.57
CA PRO A 99 6.06 -4.53 -22.85
C PRO A 99 7.26 -5.46 -22.59
N LEU A 100 8.42 -4.94 -22.19
CA LEU A 100 9.65 -5.71 -22.00
C LEU A 100 9.78 -6.32 -20.59
N ILE A 101 8.87 -5.99 -19.68
CA ILE A 101 8.89 -6.42 -18.28
C ILE A 101 7.85 -7.52 -18.05
N ARG A 102 8.07 -8.31 -17.01
CA ARG A 102 7.10 -9.28 -16.49
C ARG A 102 6.34 -8.69 -15.31
N ILE A 103 5.02 -8.78 -15.32
CA ILE A 103 4.17 -8.42 -14.19
C ILE A 103 3.49 -9.68 -13.64
N ASP A 104 3.61 -9.93 -12.34
CA ASP A 104 2.84 -10.95 -11.63
C ASP A 104 1.77 -10.30 -10.74
N THR A 105 0.54 -10.79 -10.79
CA THR A 105 -0.59 -10.22 -10.04
C THR A 105 -1.04 -11.15 -8.91
N TYR A 106 -1.29 -10.58 -7.73
CA TYR A 106 -1.78 -11.28 -6.55
C TYR A 106 -3.01 -10.55 -6.01
N PRO A 107 -4.24 -10.94 -6.43
CA PRO A 107 -5.48 -10.30 -6.01
C PRO A 107 -5.91 -10.76 -4.60
N VAL A 108 -5.01 -10.62 -3.64
CA VAL A 108 -5.17 -11.09 -2.25
C VAL A 108 -4.68 -10.02 -1.29
N ALA A 109 -5.19 -10.04 -0.07
CA ALA A 109 -4.63 -9.22 1.00
C ALA A 109 -3.29 -9.83 1.44
N PHE A 110 -2.32 -8.97 1.73
CA PHE A 110 -1.04 -9.39 2.30
C PHE A 110 -1.24 -9.74 3.78
N ARG A 111 -1.09 -11.02 4.12
CA ARG A 111 -1.45 -11.59 5.42
C ARG A 111 -0.34 -12.46 5.98
N ARG A 112 -0.38 -12.71 7.28
CA ARG A 112 0.60 -13.55 8.00
C ARG A 112 0.84 -14.90 7.32
N ASP A 113 -0.22 -15.54 6.85
CA ASP A 113 -0.23 -16.88 6.26
C ASP A 113 0.38 -16.94 4.85
N ASN A 114 0.36 -15.83 4.10
CA ASN A 114 0.85 -15.76 2.72
C ASN A 114 2.10 -14.89 2.54
N ALA A 115 2.44 -14.03 3.51
CA ALA A 115 3.47 -13.00 3.38
C ALA A 115 4.84 -13.57 2.97
N LEU A 116 5.32 -14.60 3.68
CA LEU A 116 6.64 -15.19 3.39
C LEU A 116 6.69 -15.83 2.00
N ALA A 117 5.61 -16.49 1.58
CA ALA A 117 5.53 -17.12 0.26
C ALA A 117 5.49 -16.07 -0.86
N LEU A 118 4.77 -14.96 -0.66
CA LEU A 118 4.67 -13.86 -1.62
C LEU A 118 5.99 -13.12 -1.81
N ILE A 119 6.75 -12.87 -0.73
CA ILE A 119 8.02 -12.12 -0.83
C ILE A 119 9.21 -12.97 -1.30
N ALA A 120 9.18 -14.29 -1.09
CA ALA A 120 10.32 -15.16 -1.38
C ALA A 120 10.93 -15.01 -2.79
N PRO A 121 10.13 -14.87 -3.88
CA PRO A 121 10.64 -14.77 -5.25
C PRO A 121 11.29 -13.43 -5.61
N TYR A 122 11.20 -12.42 -4.74
CA TYR A 122 11.58 -11.03 -5.01
C TYR A 122 12.83 -10.62 -4.22
N ASP A 123 13.57 -9.65 -4.73
CA ASP A 123 14.81 -9.14 -4.14
C ASP A 123 14.53 -7.99 -3.17
N ILE A 124 13.60 -7.12 -3.56
CA ILE A 124 13.19 -5.92 -2.83
C ILE A 124 11.66 -5.94 -2.69
N VAL A 125 11.17 -5.56 -1.52
CA VAL A 125 9.74 -5.34 -1.25
C VAL A 125 9.52 -3.84 -1.05
N VAL A 126 8.49 -3.29 -1.68
CA VAL A 126 8.04 -1.91 -1.52
C VAL A 126 6.73 -1.95 -0.74
N ASP A 127 6.69 -1.21 0.37
CA ASP A 127 5.49 -1.00 1.16
C ASP A 127 4.71 0.19 0.62
N GLY A 128 3.71 -0.07 -0.20
CA GLY A 128 2.78 0.92 -0.75
C GLY A 128 1.48 1.03 0.05
N THR A 129 1.46 0.56 1.30
CA THR A 129 0.24 0.46 2.13
C THR A 129 0.04 1.66 3.05
N ASP A 130 -1.21 1.85 3.49
CA ASP A 130 -1.66 2.99 4.27
C ASP A 130 -2.15 2.63 5.68
N ASN A 131 -1.89 1.40 6.16
CA ASN A 131 -2.29 0.93 7.47
C ASN A 131 -1.14 0.34 8.28
N PHE A 132 -1.18 0.51 9.60
CA PHE A 132 -0.14 0.03 10.51
C PHE A 132 0.05 -1.49 10.52
N PRO A 133 -1.00 -2.34 10.60
CA PRO A 133 -0.83 -3.78 10.65
C PRO A 133 0.01 -4.32 9.49
N THR A 134 -0.28 -3.86 8.26
CA THR A 134 0.43 -4.31 7.07
C THR A 134 1.85 -3.79 7.03
N ARG A 135 2.13 -2.56 7.48
CA ARG A 135 3.50 -2.01 7.58
C ARG A 135 4.39 -2.85 8.48
N TYR A 136 3.90 -3.22 9.66
CA TYR A 136 4.62 -4.10 10.58
C TYR A 136 4.81 -5.50 9.98
N LEU A 137 3.78 -6.06 9.35
CA LEU A 137 3.85 -7.35 8.67
C LEU A 137 4.88 -7.36 7.53
N VAL A 138 4.88 -6.36 6.65
CA VAL A 138 5.84 -6.24 5.54
C VAL A 138 7.26 -6.15 6.08
N ASN A 139 7.49 -5.32 7.10
CA ASN A 139 8.79 -5.22 7.75
C ASN A 139 9.28 -6.57 8.27
N ASP A 140 8.47 -7.22 9.10
CA ASP A 140 8.88 -8.42 9.79
C ASP A 140 9.09 -9.58 8.83
N ALA A 141 8.22 -9.71 7.82
CA ALA A 141 8.39 -10.69 6.76
C ALA A 141 9.71 -10.47 6.01
N CYS A 142 10.07 -9.20 5.72
CA CYS A 142 11.36 -8.87 5.13
C CYS A 142 12.54 -9.19 6.05
N VAL A 143 12.42 -8.96 7.37
CA VAL A 143 13.47 -9.33 8.35
C VAL A 143 13.68 -10.83 8.38
N LEU A 144 12.60 -11.61 8.51
CA LEU A 144 12.68 -13.07 8.56
C LEU A 144 13.19 -13.70 7.25
N ALA A 145 12.84 -13.12 6.11
CA ALA A 145 13.25 -13.62 4.79
C ALA A 145 14.56 -13.00 4.27
N GLY A 146 15.22 -12.12 5.03
CA GLY A 146 16.44 -11.44 4.58
C GLY A 146 16.23 -10.56 3.34
N LYS A 147 15.07 -9.91 3.21
CA LYS A 147 14.71 -9.01 2.08
C LYS A 147 14.81 -7.54 2.47
N THR A 148 15.10 -6.68 1.51
CA THR A 148 15.09 -5.21 1.71
C THR A 148 13.66 -4.69 1.63
N ASN A 149 13.28 -3.79 2.55
CA ASN A 149 11.98 -3.13 2.54
C ASN A 149 12.16 -1.63 2.22
N VAL A 150 11.52 -1.15 1.15
CA VAL A 150 11.45 0.27 0.81
C VAL A 150 10.11 0.83 1.29
N TYR A 151 10.17 1.59 2.37
CA TYR A 151 9.01 2.11 3.08
C TYR A 151 8.59 3.47 2.54
N GLY A 152 7.27 3.66 2.47
CA GLY A 152 6.61 4.94 2.24
C GLY A 152 5.41 5.09 3.16
N SER A 153 5.17 6.31 3.63
CA SER A 153 3.97 6.64 4.41
C SER A 153 3.57 8.09 4.17
N ILE A 154 2.28 8.36 4.32
CA ILE A 154 1.68 9.68 4.15
C ILE A 154 0.60 9.89 5.21
N PHE A 155 0.46 11.13 5.64
CA PHE A 155 -0.57 11.57 6.57
C PHE A 155 -0.85 13.06 6.35
N ARG A 156 -2.08 13.42 5.96
CA ARG A 156 -2.45 14.81 5.63
C ARG A 156 -1.54 15.45 4.57
N TYR A 157 -0.56 16.25 5.01
CA TYR A 157 0.44 16.93 4.18
C TYR A 157 1.85 16.36 4.34
N GLU A 158 2.05 15.44 5.28
CA GLU A 158 3.35 14.90 5.65
C GLU A 158 3.61 13.55 4.99
N GLY A 159 4.81 13.38 4.42
CA GLY A 159 5.26 12.15 3.80
C GLY A 159 6.58 11.67 4.36
N GLN A 160 6.79 10.35 4.32
CA GLN A 160 7.99 9.70 4.84
C GLN A 160 8.52 8.66 3.87
N VAL A 161 9.85 8.56 3.74
CA VAL A 161 10.53 7.50 2.98
C VAL A 161 11.77 7.02 3.74
N ALA A 162 11.98 5.71 3.77
CA ALA A 162 13.18 5.08 4.32
C ALA A 162 13.46 3.73 3.64
N VAL A 163 14.70 3.26 3.75
CA VAL A 163 15.08 1.91 3.35
C VAL A 163 15.44 1.10 4.59
N PHE A 164 14.70 0.04 4.81
CA PHE A 164 14.86 -0.85 5.95
C PHE A 164 15.49 -2.16 5.55
N ASN A 165 16.29 -2.69 6.49
CA ASN A 165 16.78 -4.05 6.44
C ASN A 165 17.51 -4.34 5.12
N ALA A 166 18.29 -3.38 4.61
CA ALA A 166 19.13 -3.55 3.43
C ALA A 166 20.48 -4.16 3.82
N PRO A 167 21.14 -4.95 2.95
CA PRO A 167 22.49 -5.43 3.21
C PRO A 167 23.47 -4.25 3.31
N LEU A 168 24.37 -4.33 4.30
CA LEU A 168 25.46 -3.38 4.51
C LEU A 168 26.79 -3.97 4.01
N PRO A 169 27.80 -3.13 3.69
CA PRO A 169 29.11 -3.60 3.24
C PRO A 169 29.84 -4.52 4.22
N ASP A 170 29.55 -4.44 5.51
CA ASP A 170 30.13 -5.26 6.56
C ASP A 170 29.45 -6.64 6.72
N GLY A 171 28.53 -6.98 5.83
CA GLY A 171 27.79 -8.24 5.84
C GLY A 171 26.58 -8.27 6.78
N ARG A 172 26.38 -7.24 7.61
CA ARG A 172 25.16 -7.11 8.43
C ARG A 172 24.01 -6.54 7.59
N ARG A 173 22.81 -6.48 8.19
CA ARG A 173 21.68 -5.74 7.61
C ARG A 173 21.47 -4.44 8.38
N GLY A 174 20.98 -3.42 7.67
CA GLY A 174 20.67 -2.11 8.23
C GLY A 174 19.45 -2.14 9.15
N PRO A 175 19.12 -0.99 9.77
CA PRO A 175 17.98 -0.88 10.68
C PRO A 175 16.67 -1.31 10.00
N ASN A 176 15.74 -1.87 10.77
CA ASN A 176 14.41 -2.26 10.32
C ASN A 176 13.33 -1.31 10.89
N TYR A 177 12.08 -1.45 10.44
CA TYR A 177 10.99 -0.54 10.84
C TYR A 177 10.75 -0.51 12.35
N ARG A 178 10.88 -1.66 13.04
CA ARG A 178 10.73 -1.73 14.51
C ARG A 178 11.87 -1.02 15.26
N ASP A 179 13.03 -0.81 14.64
CA ASP A 179 14.09 0.00 15.24
C ASP A 179 13.69 1.48 15.36
N LEU A 180 12.90 1.96 14.40
CA LEU A 180 12.35 3.31 14.38
C LEU A 180 11.03 3.40 15.17
N TYR A 181 10.13 2.44 14.99
CA TYR A 181 8.80 2.37 15.62
C TYR A 181 8.59 1.02 16.32
N PRO A 182 9.12 0.83 17.55
CA PRO A 182 9.09 -0.48 18.23
C PRO A 182 7.69 -1.01 18.51
N THR A 183 6.77 -0.10 18.85
CA THR A 183 5.37 -0.38 19.16
C THR A 183 4.47 0.51 18.32
N PRO A 184 3.31 0.00 17.86
CA PRO A 184 2.35 0.81 17.13
C PRO A 184 1.79 1.92 18.03
N PRO A 185 1.32 3.04 17.45
CA PRO A 185 0.58 4.03 18.21
C PRO A 185 -0.72 3.40 18.79
N PRO A 186 -1.19 3.85 19.95
CA PRO A 186 -2.51 3.51 20.48
C PRO A 186 -3.63 3.62 19.45
N PRO A 187 -4.63 2.71 19.47
CA PRO A 187 -5.79 2.77 18.58
C PRO A 187 -6.47 4.15 18.62
N GLY A 188 -6.83 4.69 17.45
CA GLY A 188 -7.50 5.98 17.31
C GLY A 188 -6.61 7.23 17.44
N GLN A 189 -5.33 7.10 17.80
CA GLN A 189 -4.44 8.26 17.93
C GLN A 189 -3.99 8.81 16.57
N VAL A 190 -3.81 7.94 15.57
CA VAL A 190 -3.39 8.31 14.23
C VAL A 190 -4.43 7.78 13.23
N PRO A 191 -5.26 8.65 12.63
CA PRO A 191 -6.24 8.21 11.66
C PRO A 191 -5.56 7.68 10.40
N ASN A 192 -6.20 6.73 9.72
CA ASN A 192 -5.73 6.25 8.42
C ASN A 192 -5.98 7.31 7.32
N CYS A 193 -5.52 7.04 6.08
CA CYS A 193 -5.70 7.99 4.97
C CYS A 193 -7.17 8.31 4.64
N ALA A 194 -8.10 7.38 4.91
CA ALA A 194 -9.52 7.58 4.66
C ALA A 194 -10.16 8.51 5.72
N GLU A 195 -9.74 8.39 6.98
CA GLU A 195 -10.22 9.19 8.11
C GLU A 195 -9.54 10.56 8.21
N GLY A 196 -8.22 10.60 8.02
CA GLY A 196 -7.42 11.81 8.24
C GLY A 196 -7.36 12.76 7.04
N GLY A 197 -7.79 12.29 5.86
CA GLY A 197 -7.60 12.97 4.59
C GLY A 197 -6.13 12.99 4.14
N VAL A 198 -5.91 13.13 2.83
CA VAL A 198 -4.55 13.25 2.28
C VAL A 198 -4.55 14.18 1.07
N LEU A 199 -3.55 15.06 0.98
CA LEU A 199 -3.32 15.88 -0.19
C LEU A 199 -3.03 14.95 -1.40
N GLY A 200 -3.88 14.97 -2.43
CA GLY A 200 -3.86 13.96 -3.50
C GLY A 200 -2.53 13.77 -4.22
N VAL A 201 -1.70 14.82 -4.34
CA VAL A 201 -0.37 14.76 -4.97
C VAL A 201 0.71 14.12 -4.08
N LEU A 202 0.55 14.15 -2.76
CA LEU A 202 1.54 13.68 -1.80
C LEU A 202 1.91 12.19 -2.00
N PRO A 203 0.95 11.25 -2.18
CA PRO A 203 1.30 9.88 -2.56
C PRO A 203 2.14 9.79 -3.84
N GLY A 204 1.86 10.67 -4.82
CA GLY A 204 2.66 10.83 -6.04
C GLY A 204 4.12 11.13 -5.75
N LEU A 205 4.39 12.10 -4.87
CA LEU A 205 5.73 12.50 -4.46
C LEU A 205 6.47 11.35 -3.75
N ILE A 206 5.83 10.78 -2.72
CA ILE A 206 6.45 9.76 -1.87
C ILE A 206 6.63 8.44 -2.61
N GLY A 207 5.65 7.99 -3.39
CA GLY A 207 5.78 6.76 -4.17
C GLY A 207 6.81 6.85 -5.31
N SER A 208 6.99 8.05 -5.90
CA SER A 208 8.10 8.29 -6.83
C SER A 208 9.46 8.20 -6.14
N MET A 209 9.55 8.66 -4.90
CA MET A 209 10.76 8.51 -4.09
C MET A 209 11.02 7.07 -3.69
N GLN A 210 9.99 6.28 -3.39
CA GLN A 210 10.13 4.83 -3.20
C GLN A 210 10.72 4.17 -4.44
N ALA A 211 10.20 4.48 -5.65
CA ALA A 211 10.77 3.96 -6.89
C ALA A 211 12.24 4.38 -7.07
N ASN A 212 12.57 5.64 -6.74
CA ASN A 212 13.95 6.12 -6.77
C ASN A 212 14.87 5.34 -5.81
N GLU A 213 14.44 5.04 -4.58
CA GLU A 213 15.22 4.21 -3.65
C GLU A 213 15.45 2.80 -4.20
N VAL A 214 14.42 2.17 -4.79
CA VAL A 214 14.56 0.87 -5.45
C VAL A 214 15.57 0.93 -6.59
N ILE A 215 15.51 1.96 -7.44
CA ILE A 215 16.46 2.14 -8.55
C ILE A 215 17.89 2.33 -8.02
N LYS A 216 18.08 3.12 -6.96
CA LYS A 216 19.39 3.28 -6.32
C LYS A 216 19.91 1.96 -5.75
N LEU A 217 19.06 1.17 -5.09
CA LEU A 217 19.44 -0.13 -4.55
C LEU A 217 19.88 -1.11 -5.64
N ILE A 218 19.19 -1.14 -6.78
CA ILE A 218 19.50 -2.05 -7.88
C ILE A 218 20.73 -1.60 -8.67
N THR A 219 20.81 -0.31 -8.98
CA THR A 219 21.88 0.27 -9.81
C THR A 219 23.11 0.69 -9.00
N GLY A 220 23.04 0.73 -7.68
CA GLY A 220 24.12 1.16 -6.81
C GLY A 220 24.52 2.64 -6.98
N ILE A 221 23.66 3.46 -7.60
CA ILE A 221 23.91 4.91 -7.71
C ILE A 221 23.52 5.62 -6.42
N GLY A 222 24.26 6.69 -6.11
CA GLY A 222 24.00 7.53 -4.94
C GLY A 222 24.00 6.75 -3.62
N GLU A 223 23.27 7.27 -2.64
CA GLU A 223 23.16 6.66 -1.33
C GLU A 223 21.69 6.35 -1.00
N PRO A 224 21.29 5.09 -0.84
CA PRO A 224 19.96 4.72 -0.37
C PRO A 224 19.67 5.25 1.06
N LEU A 225 18.40 5.45 1.41
CA LEU A 225 17.96 5.94 2.73
C LEU A 225 18.04 4.89 3.85
N ILE A 226 19.17 4.16 3.92
CA ILE A 226 19.40 3.15 4.97
C ILE A 226 19.80 3.86 6.27
N GLY A 227 19.06 3.61 7.35
CA GLY A 227 19.25 4.29 8.65
C GLY A 227 18.96 5.80 8.61
N ARG A 228 18.21 6.24 7.59
CA ARG A 228 17.81 7.63 7.37
C ARG A 228 16.33 7.69 7.03
N LEU A 229 15.60 8.57 7.71
CA LEU A 229 14.19 8.85 7.44
C LEU A 229 14.11 10.21 6.76
N ALA A 230 13.69 10.23 5.50
CA ALA A 230 13.36 11.46 4.80
C ALA A 230 11.90 11.83 5.11
N LEU A 231 11.70 13.08 5.53
CA LEU A 231 10.41 13.68 5.86
C LEU A 231 10.14 14.84 4.91
N LEU A 232 8.92 14.88 4.38
CA LEU A 232 8.40 15.97 3.56
C LEU A 232 7.19 16.57 4.24
N ASP A 233 7.19 17.88 4.45
CA ASP A 233 5.96 18.65 4.59
C ASP A 233 5.61 19.26 3.23
N ALA A 234 4.56 18.75 2.57
CA ALA A 234 4.14 19.24 1.26
C ALA A 234 3.40 20.58 1.30
N ALA A 235 2.91 21.01 2.46
CA ALA A 235 2.26 22.32 2.59
C ALA A 235 3.30 23.45 2.58
N THR A 236 4.46 23.22 3.20
CA THR A 236 5.58 24.20 3.25
C THR A 236 6.72 23.88 2.28
N LEU A 237 6.68 22.72 1.63
CA LEU A 237 7.74 22.15 0.80
C LEU A 237 9.08 22.00 1.53
N GLN A 238 9.03 21.71 2.83
CA GLN A 238 10.22 21.52 3.65
C GLN A 238 10.64 20.05 3.72
N TRP A 239 11.96 19.84 3.65
CA TRP A 239 12.60 18.54 3.78
C TRP A 239 13.40 18.45 5.06
N GLN A 240 13.22 17.35 5.78
CA GLN A 240 14.06 17.00 6.92
C GLN A 240 14.55 15.57 6.78
N GLN A 241 15.79 15.32 7.20
CA GLN A 241 16.34 13.97 7.25
C GLN A 241 16.78 13.65 8.67
N LEU A 242 16.21 12.59 9.24
CA LEU A 242 16.57 12.08 10.56
C LEU A 242 17.44 10.83 10.40
N ARG A 243 18.48 10.68 11.23
CA ARG A 243 19.27 9.46 11.31
C ARG A 243 18.77 8.60 12.47
N PHE A 244 18.70 7.29 12.27
CA PHE A 244 18.33 6.36 13.32
C PHE A 244 19.17 5.07 13.25
N PRO A 245 19.66 4.55 14.39
CA PRO A 245 20.45 3.32 14.42
C PRO A 245 19.56 2.08 14.47
N ALA A 246 20.17 0.92 14.22
CA ALA A 246 19.54 -0.35 14.57
C ALA A 246 19.51 -0.50 16.10
N ARG A 247 18.46 -1.09 16.64
CA ARG A 247 18.29 -1.26 18.08
C ARG A 247 18.70 -2.67 18.52
N PRO A 248 19.54 -2.84 19.57
CA PRO A 248 20.00 -4.16 20.01
C PRO A 248 18.88 -5.05 20.58
N ASP A 249 17.82 -4.43 21.11
CA ASP A 249 16.67 -5.07 21.73
C ASP A 249 15.60 -5.53 20.72
N THR A 250 15.63 -5.05 19.48
CA THR A 250 14.68 -5.46 18.44
C THR A 250 14.92 -6.91 18.04
N ARG A 251 13.95 -7.78 18.35
CA ARG A 251 13.97 -9.20 17.94
C ARG A 251 12.68 -9.56 17.22
N ILE A 252 12.80 -9.93 15.95
CA ILE A 252 11.72 -10.44 15.12
C ILE A 252 12.03 -11.91 14.82
N THR A 253 11.32 -12.83 15.45
CA THR A 253 11.55 -14.27 15.34
C THR A 253 10.41 -15.02 14.65
N ALA A 254 9.23 -14.42 14.57
CA ALA A 254 8.05 -14.96 13.91
C ALA A 254 7.13 -13.82 13.47
N LEU A 255 6.24 -14.12 12.52
CA LEU A 255 5.10 -13.26 12.21
C LEU A 255 4.01 -13.45 13.27
N ILE A 256 3.41 -12.37 13.73
CA ILE A 256 2.41 -12.36 14.80
C ILE A 256 1.03 -11.94 14.28
N ASP A 257 0.05 -11.82 15.16
CA ASP A 257 -1.23 -11.18 14.84
C ASP A 257 -1.04 -9.65 14.88
N TYR A 258 -1.05 -9.01 13.71
CA TYR A 258 -0.69 -7.60 13.57
C TYR A 258 -1.85 -6.67 13.85
N GLU A 259 -3.07 -7.13 13.56
CA GLU A 259 -4.30 -6.47 13.93
C GLU A 259 -4.40 -6.37 15.46
N ALA A 260 -4.24 -7.48 16.17
CA ALA A 260 -4.20 -7.50 17.63
C ALA A 260 -3.02 -6.70 18.19
N PHE A 261 -1.84 -6.78 17.57
CA PHE A 261 -0.67 -6.01 17.98
C PHE A 261 -0.88 -4.49 17.85
N CYS A 262 -1.64 -4.05 16.84
CA CYS A 262 -2.04 -2.65 16.67
C CYS A 262 -3.26 -2.26 17.51
N GLY A 263 -3.75 -3.15 18.37
CA GLY A 263 -4.93 -2.92 19.22
C GLY A 263 -6.23 -2.75 18.42
N LEU A 264 -6.27 -3.23 17.18
CA LEU A 264 -7.52 -3.33 16.44
C LEU A 264 -8.33 -4.47 17.04
N PRO A 265 -9.66 -4.31 17.20
CA PRO A 265 -10.50 -5.41 17.62
C PRO A 265 -10.29 -6.57 16.64
N ALA A 266 -10.29 -7.80 17.16
CA ALA A 266 -10.38 -8.97 16.29
C ALA A 266 -11.54 -8.71 15.33
N ARG A 267 -11.34 -8.92 14.02
CA ARG A 267 -12.45 -8.93 13.08
C ARG A 267 -13.39 -10.04 13.55
N GLU A 268 -14.43 -9.67 14.29
CA GLU A 268 -15.63 -10.49 14.30
C GLU A 268 -16.07 -10.52 12.85
N ASP A 269 -16.18 -11.72 12.28
CA ASP A 269 -16.75 -11.91 10.96
C ASP A 269 -18.22 -11.46 11.03
N ILE A 270 -18.45 -10.16 10.89
CA ILE A 270 -19.80 -9.62 10.72
C ILE A 270 -20.31 -10.24 9.42
N PRO A 271 -21.38 -11.06 9.45
CA PRO A 271 -21.85 -11.74 8.27
C PRO A 271 -22.20 -10.73 7.18
N ALA A 272 -21.48 -10.78 6.06
CA ALA A 272 -21.80 -9.96 4.90
C ALA A 272 -23.07 -10.51 4.24
N LEU A 273 -24.06 -9.64 4.05
CA LEU A 273 -25.30 -9.96 3.36
C LEU A 273 -25.25 -9.35 1.96
N ASP A 274 -25.36 -10.17 0.92
CA ASP A 274 -25.50 -9.65 -0.44
C ASP A 274 -26.92 -9.09 -0.69
N VAL A 275 -27.07 -8.37 -1.80
CA VAL A 275 -28.35 -7.71 -2.14
C VAL A 275 -29.49 -8.72 -2.34
N ALA A 276 -29.21 -9.90 -2.89
CA ALA A 276 -30.23 -10.91 -3.13
C ALA A 276 -30.72 -11.53 -1.81
N ALA A 277 -29.79 -11.88 -0.93
CA ALA A 277 -30.07 -12.39 0.41
C ALA A 277 -30.82 -11.35 1.26
N TYR A 278 -30.46 -10.07 1.14
CA TYR A 278 -31.20 -8.99 1.80
C TYR A 278 -32.64 -8.86 1.28
N GLN A 279 -32.85 -8.97 -0.04
CA GLN A 279 -34.20 -8.94 -0.61
C GLN A 279 -35.05 -10.12 -0.13
N GLU A 280 -34.48 -11.32 -0.07
CA GLU A 280 -35.19 -12.49 0.48
C GLU A 280 -35.57 -12.28 1.96
N MET A 281 -34.64 -11.80 2.76
CA MET A 281 -34.86 -11.51 4.18
C MET A 281 -35.99 -10.49 4.37
N ARG A 282 -36.00 -9.44 3.55
CA ARG A 282 -37.06 -8.42 3.53
C ARG A 282 -38.41 -9.01 3.09
N ASN A 283 -38.42 -9.89 2.09
CA ASN A 283 -39.64 -10.55 1.61
C ASN A 283 -40.22 -11.54 2.64
N ARG A 284 -39.38 -12.14 3.49
CA ARG A 284 -39.81 -12.97 4.62
C ARG A 284 -40.37 -12.16 5.79
N GLY A 285 -40.25 -10.83 5.76
CA GLY A 285 -40.77 -9.95 6.81
C GLY A 285 -39.94 -10.01 8.10
N GLU A 286 -38.67 -10.39 8.03
CA GLU A 286 -37.79 -10.43 9.19
C GLU A 286 -37.55 -9.01 9.73
N LYS A 287 -37.75 -8.83 11.03
CA LYS A 287 -37.62 -7.51 11.67
C LYS A 287 -36.15 -7.11 11.81
N HIS A 288 -35.79 -5.96 11.27
CA HIS A 288 -34.43 -5.43 11.31
C HIS A 288 -34.44 -3.90 11.21
N LEU A 289 -33.40 -3.25 11.73
CA LEU A 289 -33.07 -1.85 11.45
C LEU A 289 -32.09 -1.81 10.29
N LEU A 290 -32.38 -0.98 9.28
CA LEU A 290 -31.41 -0.66 8.25
C LEU A 290 -30.68 0.64 8.64
N LEU A 291 -29.37 0.57 8.79
CA LEU A 291 -28.51 1.68 9.18
C LEU A 291 -27.66 2.13 7.98
N ASP A 292 -27.91 3.34 7.50
CA ASP A 292 -27.11 4.02 6.49
C ASP A 292 -25.95 4.76 7.18
N VAL A 293 -24.71 4.36 6.89
CA VAL A 293 -23.50 5.02 7.43
C VAL A 293 -22.81 5.92 6.42
N ARG A 294 -23.51 6.27 5.33
CA ARG A 294 -22.99 7.21 4.32
C ARG A 294 -23.07 8.66 4.79
N GLU A 295 -22.41 9.54 4.05
CA GLU A 295 -22.51 10.99 4.28
C GLU A 295 -23.92 11.51 3.95
N PRO A 296 -24.40 12.60 4.58
CA PRO A 296 -25.73 13.16 4.31
C PRO A 296 -25.99 13.44 2.82
N ALA A 297 -24.98 13.93 2.10
CA ALA A 297 -25.08 14.20 0.66
C ALA A 297 -25.16 12.92 -0.20
N GLU A 298 -24.73 11.77 0.30
CA GLU A 298 -24.96 10.47 -0.35
C GLU A 298 -26.40 10.01 -0.11
N HIS A 299 -26.89 10.11 1.13
CA HIS A 299 -28.24 9.72 1.54
C HIS A 299 -29.35 10.54 0.86
N GLU A 300 -29.14 11.84 0.65
CA GLU A 300 -30.10 12.73 -0.02
C GLU A 300 -30.32 12.37 -1.50
N ARG A 301 -29.32 11.77 -2.16
CA ARG A 301 -29.42 11.39 -3.58
C ARG A 301 -30.28 10.14 -3.76
N ASP A 302 -30.02 9.13 -2.94
CA ASP A 302 -30.79 7.90 -2.86
C ASP A 302 -30.57 7.27 -1.48
N HIS A 303 -31.58 6.57 -0.98
CA HIS A 303 -31.43 5.74 0.21
C HIS A 303 -32.52 4.69 0.29
N LEU A 304 -32.21 3.63 1.03
CA LEU A 304 -33.19 2.68 1.49
C LEU A 304 -33.84 3.21 2.78
N PRO A 305 -35.15 2.95 3.02
CA PRO A 305 -35.81 3.35 4.26
C PRO A 305 -35.09 2.78 5.48
N GLY A 306 -34.61 3.66 6.36
CA GLY A 306 -33.76 3.29 7.48
C GLY A 306 -33.31 4.51 8.29
N LEU A 307 -32.42 4.28 9.25
CA LEU A 307 -31.80 5.33 10.05
C LEU A 307 -30.49 5.78 9.40
N LEU A 308 -30.28 7.09 9.29
CA LEU A 308 -28.99 7.66 8.86
C LEU A 308 -28.17 8.03 10.10
N ILE A 309 -27.00 7.40 10.24
CA ILE A 309 -25.95 7.86 11.15
C ILE A 309 -24.63 7.80 10.39
N PRO A 310 -24.10 8.94 9.89
CA PRO A 310 -22.83 8.97 9.18
C PRO A 310 -21.72 8.30 10.01
N LEU A 311 -20.80 7.60 9.34
CA LEU A 311 -19.79 6.77 10.00
C LEU A 311 -18.99 7.54 11.07
N ASP A 312 -18.66 8.80 10.80
CA ASP A 312 -17.91 9.68 11.70
C ASP A 312 -18.67 10.03 13.00
N GLN A 313 -20.00 9.93 12.98
CA GLN A 313 -20.90 10.17 14.11
C GLN A 313 -21.39 8.90 14.79
N LEU A 314 -21.10 7.72 14.22
CA LEU A 314 -21.67 6.46 14.69
C LEU A 314 -21.34 6.18 16.16
N MET A 315 -20.08 6.39 16.55
CA MET A 315 -19.60 6.11 17.91
C MET A 315 -20.25 6.99 18.98
N THR A 316 -20.64 8.22 18.64
CA THR A 316 -21.28 9.16 19.58
C THR A 316 -22.79 9.01 19.64
N ARG A 317 -23.39 8.33 18.65
CA ARG A 317 -24.83 8.14 18.50
C ARG A 317 -25.28 6.69 18.66
N LEU A 318 -24.43 5.83 19.24
CA LEU A 318 -24.75 4.42 19.52
C LEU A 318 -26.01 4.23 20.36
N GLU A 319 -26.37 5.20 21.20
CA GLU A 319 -27.57 5.16 22.04
C GLU A 319 -28.88 5.22 21.24
N GLU A 320 -28.84 5.71 20.00
CA GLU A 320 -30.00 5.73 19.10
C GLU A 320 -30.28 4.36 18.47
N LEU A 321 -29.33 3.43 18.58
CA LEU A 321 -29.46 2.10 17.99
C LEU A 321 -30.17 1.13 18.95
N PRO A 322 -31.13 0.33 18.44
CA PRO A 322 -31.80 -0.69 19.23
C PRO A 322 -30.82 -1.81 19.61
N ARG A 323 -30.82 -2.21 20.89
CA ARG A 323 -29.93 -3.26 21.40
C ARG A 323 -30.43 -4.68 21.16
N GLU A 324 -31.73 -4.84 20.90
CA GLU A 324 -32.40 -6.16 20.79
C GLU A 324 -32.88 -6.46 19.36
N GLU A 325 -32.61 -5.59 18.40
CA GLU A 325 -32.99 -5.78 17.00
C GLU A 325 -31.77 -6.07 16.12
N THR A 326 -31.95 -6.87 15.07
CA THR A 326 -30.89 -7.08 14.08
C THR A 326 -30.65 -5.77 13.32
N ILE A 327 -29.40 -5.30 13.29
CA ILE A 327 -29.00 -4.10 12.55
C ILE A 327 -28.27 -4.54 11.28
N ILE A 328 -28.76 -4.10 10.13
CA ILE A 328 -28.09 -4.25 8.84
C ILE A 328 -27.48 -2.91 8.48
N VAL A 329 -26.16 -2.87 8.45
CA VAL A 329 -25.41 -1.68 8.07
C VAL A 329 -25.14 -1.71 6.58
N TYR A 330 -25.36 -0.59 5.90
CA TYR A 330 -24.94 -0.44 4.52
C TYR A 330 -24.21 0.88 4.32
N CYS A 331 -23.27 0.84 3.37
CA CYS A 331 -22.62 2.02 2.84
C CYS A 331 -22.56 1.93 1.32
N GLN A 332 -21.92 2.90 0.67
CA GLN A 332 -21.85 2.94 -0.78
C GLN A 332 -21.17 1.71 -1.41
N THR A 333 -20.22 1.10 -0.70
CA THR A 333 -19.34 0.04 -1.25
C THR A 333 -19.24 -1.22 -0.40
N GLY A 334 -19.90 -1.27 0.76
CA GLY A 334 -19.78 -2.36 1.75
C GLY A 334 -18.42 -2.44 2.48
N GLN A 335 -17.62 -1.37 2.46
CA GLN A 335 -16.28 -1.32 3.08
C GLN A 335 -16.19 -0.44 4.33
N ARG A 336 -17.19 0.42 4.54
CA ARG A 336 -17.34 1.26 5.73
C ARG A 336 -18.06 0.48 6.81
#